data_AF-A0A2X1PMM7-F1
#
_entry.id   AF-A0A2X1PMM7-F1
#
_cell.length_a   1.000
_cell.length_b   1.000
_cell.length_c   1.000
_cell.angle_alpha   90.00
_cell.angle_beta   90.00
_cell.angle_gamma   90.00
#
_symmetry.space_group_name_H-M   'P 1'
#
loop_
_entity.id
_entity.type
_entity.pdbx_description
1 polymer ?
#
loop_
_entity_poly.entity_id
_entity_poly.type
_entity_poly.pdbx_seq_one_letter_code
_entity_poly.pdbx_strand_id
1 'polypeptide(L)' 'MQTDNNCIVIFGASGDLTHRKLIPALYNLYKIGRLSENFSVLGVCTF' A
#
# COMPACT_ATOMS: atom_id res chain seq x y z
N MET A 1 2.66 8.79 -22.10
CA MET A 1 2.93 9.14 -20.69
C MET A 1 1.88 8.44 -19.89
N GLN A 2 2.26 7.31 -19.29
CA GLN A 2 1.31 6.41 -18.68
C GLN A 2 1.00 6.93 -17.27
N THR A 3 -0.10 7.67 -17.15
CA THR A 3 -0.61 8.20 -15.88
C THR A 3 -1.29 7.06 -15.11
N ASP A 4 -0.51 6.05 -14.73
CA ASP A 4 -1.02 4.93 -13.93
C ASP A 4 -1.07 5.36 -12.47
N ASN A 5 -2.11 6.14 -12.16
CA ASN A 5 -2.50 6.44 -10.78
C ASN A 5 -2.94 5.11 -10.14
N ASN A 6 -2.06 4.49 -9.36
CA ASN A 6 -2.30 3.19 -8.76
C ASN A 6 -2.81 3.35 -7.33
N CYS A 7 -4.01 2.86 -7.05
CA CYS A 7 -4.60 2.85 -5.72
C CYS A 7 -4.63 1.43 -5.14
N ILE A 8 -3.94 1.21 -4.03
CA ILE A 8 -3.90 -0.07 -3.31
C ILE A 8 -4.88 0.02 -2.15
N VAL A 9 -5.93 -0.80 -2.16
CA VAL A 9 -6.93 -0.83 -1.10
C VAL A 9 -6.65 -2.01 -0.15
N ILE A 10 -6.42 -1.73 1.13
CA ILE A 10 -6.19 -2.74 2.18
C ILE A 10 -7.44 -2.85 3.04
N PHE A 11 -8.18 -3.95 2.89
CA PHE A 11 -9.28 -4.31 3.79
C PHE A 11 -8.72 -4.97 5.05
N GLY A 12 -9.23 -4.58 6.22
CA GLY A 12 -8.64 -4.97 7.51
C GLY A 12 -7.34 -4.20 7.81
N ALA A 13 -7.30 -2.92 7.44
CA ALA A 13 -6.10 -2.09 7.61
C ALA A 13 -5.62 -1.98 9.07
N SER A 14 -6.51 -2.17 10.04
CA SER A 14 -6.20 -2.18 11.47
C SER A 14 -5.65 -3.51 12.01
N GLY A 15 -5.62 -4.58 11.21
CA GLY A 15 -5.18 -5.91 11.64
C GLY A 15 -3.67 -6.04 11.83
N ASP A 16 -3.25 -6.97 12.71
CA ASP A 16 -1.84 -7.26 13.03
C ASP A 16 -0.98 -7.54 11.77
N LEU A 17 -1.56 -8.25 10.80
CA LEU A 17 -0.88 -8.58 9.55
C LEU A 17 -0.56 -7.32 8.72
N THR A 18 -1.48 -6.37 8.68
CA THR A 18 -1.29 -5.13 7.92
C THR A 18 -0.10 -4.36 8.49
N HIS A 19 -0.08 -4.18 9.81
CA HIS A 19 0.98 -3.47 10.50
C HIS A 19 2.34 -4.18 10.41
N ARG A 20 2.39 -5.50 10.65
CA ARG A 20 3.66 -6.24 10.76
C ARG A 20 4.23 -6.72 9.44
N LYS A 21 3.42 -6.82 8.37
CA LYS A 21 3.84 -7.39 7.09
C LYS A 21 3.49 -6.50 5.89
N LEU A 22 2.23 -6.11 5.71
CA LEU A 22 1.80 -5.44 4.47
C LEU A 22 2.41 -4.05 4.33
N ILE A 23 2.34 -3.21 5.37
CA ILE A 23 2.91 -1.86 5.33
C ILE A 23 4.44 -1.90 5.18
N PRO A 24 5.20 -2.72 5.96
CA PRO A 24 6.64 -2.89 5.74
C PRO A 24 7.01 -3.39 4.34
N ALA A 25 6.23 -4.33 3.76
CA ALA A 25 6.49 -4.83 2.42
C ALA A 25 6.26 -3.75 1.34
N LEU A 26 5.18 -2.97 1.45
CA LEU A 26 4.92 -1.83 0.56
C LEU A 26 6.01 -0.76 0.68
N TYR A 27 6.46 -0.45 1.89
CA TYR A 27 7.57 0.47 2.11
C TYR A 27 8.87 -0.03 1.47
N ASN A 28 9.17 -1.32 1.57
CA ASN A 28 10.33 -1.90 0.91
C ASN A 28 10.23 -1.79 -0.61
N LEU A 29 9.06 -2.06 -1.21
CA LEU A 29 8.82 -1.90 -2.65
C LEU A 29 8.97 -0.45 -3.11
N TYR A 30 8.53 0.51 -2.29
CA TYR A 30 8.74 1.94 -2.53
C TYR A 30 10.23 2.28 -2.54
N LYS A 31 10.98 1.82 -1.54
CA LYS A 31 12.42 2.11 -1.39
C LYS A 31 13.25 1.60 -2.58
N ILE A 32 12.87 0.48 -3.19
CA ILE A 32 13.58 -0.09 -4.35
C ILE A 32 13.04 0.42 -5.70
N GLY A 33 12.14 1.40 -5.71
CA GLY A 33 11.59 2.00 -6.94
C GLY A 33 10.70 1.05 -7.74
N ARG A 34 10.07 0.07 -7.08
CA ARG A 34 9.18 -0.92 -7.72
C ARG A 34 7.70 -0.55 -7.61
N LEU A 35 7.37 0.54 -6.91
CA LEU A 35 6.05 1.16 -6.94
C LEU A 35 6.02 2.31 -7.94
N SER A 36 4.83 2.57 -8.49
CA SER A 36 4.60 3.75 -9.36
C SER A 36 4.98 5.02 -8.61
N GLU A 37 5.49 6.03 -9.31
CA GLU A 37 5.80 7.34 -8.71
C GLU A 37 4.56 7.99 -8.07
N ASN A 38 3.38 7.76 -8.66
CA ASN A 38 2.09 8.27 -8.19
C ASN A 38 1.21 7.10 -7.74
N PHE A 39 1.46 6.58 -6.54
CA PHE A 39 0.62 5.56 -5.92
C PHE A 39 -0.02 6.06 -4.62
N SER A 40 -1.20 5.53 -4.33
CA SER A 40 -1.96 5.80 -3.11
C SER A 40 -2.29 4.49 -2.40
N VAL A 41 -2.35 4.52 -1.07
CA VAL A 41 -2.78 3.39 -0.24
C VAL A 41 -4.02 3.80 0.54
N LEU A 42 -5.12 3.08 0.37
CA LEU A 42 -6.38 3.30 1.08
C LEU A 42 -6.63 2.14 2.06
N GLY A 43 -6.59 2.44 3.35
CA GLY A 43 -6.97 1.48 4.38
C GLY A 43 -8.47 1.50 4.65
N VAL A 44 -9.11 0.34 4.62
CA VAL A 44 -10.50 0.15 5.02
C VAL A 44 -10.52 -0.82 6.20
N CYS A 45 -11.17 -0.44 7.29
CA CYS A 45 -11.41 -1.31 8.42
C CYS A 45 -12.85 -1.13 8.90
N THR A 46 -13.53 -2.24 9.10
CA THR A 46 -14.78 -2.26 9.84
C THR A 46 -14.39 -2.43 11.31
N PHE A 47 -14.93 -1.55 12.15
CA PHE A 47 -14.66 -1.44 13.58
C PHE A 47 -14.53 -2.78 14.32
#